data_AF-A0A2E8RMU9-F1
#
_entry.id   AF-A0A2E8RMU9-F1
#
_cell.length_a   1.000
_cell.length_b   1.000
_cell.length_c   1.000
_cell.angle_alpha   90.00
_cell.angle_beta   90.00
_cell.angle_gamma   90.00
#
_symmetry.space_group_name_H-M   'P 1'
#
loop_
_entity.id
_entity.type
_entity.pdbx_description
1 polymer ?
#
loop_
_entity_poly.entity_id
_entity_poly.type
_entity_poly.pdbx_seq_one_letter_code
_entity_poly.pdbx_strand_id
1 'polypeptide(L)'
;MGGSSLAPDVFAQTFGSSKGLPLVVLDTTDPSSILSLEEKIDLKKTLFLVSTKSGSTIETLSLFRYFYQQTQNNGSQFVAITDPGSALVEIANQNQFRDCFLNPVDIGGRYSVLSYFGLIPAALIGIDIARLLNTTIDTDWQSAVQFGQEIAEHALSGQDKMTLITSPRVKQIGCWIEQLIAESTGKSGQGIVPIDMEPLHLPKKALDSDRFFVYTKIDVDDSLQSHVSRLKKDGFTVYQHEISDLYDLGQTFLFWQIATAVAGAKIGIDPFDEPNVTESKNQTIKLLKNFPKENRLSEEISLFRNDEMEVFSTKLSPQSSINDCLSAFLNSIHNNSYVGLMVYSSSLFLNEDSDSNNIESLFEQIRQAISESYGVATTLGYGPRYLHSTGQLHKGGANNGHFIQITVGKPEFNVEIPTTNYDFWTLKMAQAYGDLSALQEKDRPVMRIHIHHKYLEIGIQKLAEEFELL
;
A
#
# COMPACT_ATOMS: atom_id res chain seq x y z
N MET A 1 -8.35 4.80 3.63
CA MET A 1 -7.31 3.77 3.80
C MET A 1 -7.80 2.46 3.25
N GLY A 2 -6.92 1.68 2.63
CA GLY A 2 -7.24 0.37 2.07
C GLY A 2 -8.33 0.41 1.01
N GLY A 3 -9.31 -0.51 1.09
CA GLY A 3 -10.33 -0.67 0.05
C GLY A 3 -11.21 0.57 -0.14
N SER A 4 -11.32 1.41 0.89
CA SER A 4 -12.02 2.69 0.85
C SER A 4 -11.21 3.83 0.19
N SER A 5 -9.94 3.62 -0.16
CA SER A 5 -9.09 4.61 -0.85
C SER A 5 -8.48 4.12 -2.18
N LEU A 6 -8.08 2.85 -2.29
CA LEU A 6 -7.43 2.34 -3.51
C LEU A 6 -8.34 2.36 -4.74
N ALA A 7 -9.60 1.91 -4.60
CA ALA A 7 -10.55 1.94 -5.70
C ALA A 7 -10.82 3.36 -6.24
N PRO A 8 -11.13 4.36 -5.37
CA PRO A 8 -11.20 5.75 -5.79
C PRO A 8 -9.94 6.28 -6.48
N ASP A 9 -8.76 5.89 -5.99
CA ASP A 9 -7.46 6.26 -6.58
C ASP A 9 -7.29 5.66 -7.99
N VAL A 10 -7.61 4.37 -8.18
CA VAL A 10 -7.61 3.73 -9.51
C VAL A 10 -8.50 4.49 -10.48
N PHE A 11 -9.73 4.83 -10.08
CA PHE A 11 -10.65 5.57 -10.93
C PHE A 11 -10.12 6.98 -11.27
N ALA A 12 -9.62 7.72 -10.27
CA ALA A 12 -9.08 9.06 -10.47
C ALA A 12 -7.89 9.08 -11.44
N GLN A 13 -6.91 8.19 -11.23
CA GLN A 13 -5.70 8.13 -12.06
C GLN A 13 -5.97 7.60 -13.49
N THR A 14 -6.99 6.76 -13.65
CA THR A 14 -7.29 6.13 -14.95
C THR A 14 -8.23 6.96 -15.82
N PHE A 15 -9.30 7.50 -15.24
CA PHE A 15 -10.33 8.25 -15.99
C PHE A 15 -10.12 9.77 -15.96
N GLY A 16 -9.33 10.28 -15.01
CA GLY A 16 -9.26 11.71 -14.71
C GLY A 16 -10.62 12.26 -14.26
N SER A 17 -10.80 13.57 -14.39
CA SER A 17 -12.02 14.26 -13.91
C SER A 17 -12.66 15.19 -14.95
N SER A 18 -12.44 14.96 -16.25
CA SER A 18 -12.82 15.91 -17.31
C SER A 18 -14.33 16.24 -17.39
N LYS A 19 -15.19 15.44 -16.74
CA LYS A 19 -16.66 15.63 -16.68
C LYS A 19 -17.21 15.76 -15.26
N GLY A 20 -16.37 15.77 -14.23
CA GLY A 20 -16.77 15.79 -12.83
C GLY A 20 -15.85 16.63 -11.95
N LEU A 21 -15.83 16.32 -10.66
CA LEU A 21 -14.96 16.97 -9.68
C LEU A 21 -13.56 16.32 -9.73
N PRO A 22 -12.47 17.10 -9.71
CA PRO A 22 -11.15 16.55 -9.42
C PRO A 22 -11.16 15.82 -8.09
N LEU A 23 -10.60 14.61 -8.07
CA LEU A 23 -10.52 13.77 -6.88
C LEU A 23 -9.06 13.59 -6.49
N VAL A 24 -8.77 13.84 -5.22
CA VAL A 24 -7.49 13.50 -4.60
C VAL A 24 -7.76 12.57 -3.42
N VAL A 25 -7.00 11.49 -3.35
CA VAL A 25 -7.07 10.52 -2.25
C VAL A 25 -5.99 10.88 -1.24
N LEU A 26 -6.41 11.18 -0.01
CA LEU A 26 -5.52 11.40 1.13
C LEU A 26 -5.58 10.18 2.05
N ASP A 27 -4.65 9.25 1.85
CA ASP A 27 -4.55 8.01 2.62
C ASP A 27 -3.18 7.87 3.30
N THR A 28 -2.73 8.98 3.90
CA THR A 28 -1.57 9.03 4.77
C THR A 28 -1.83 9.85 6.04
N THR A 29 -1.06 9.58 7.10
CA THR A 29 -0.98 10.38 8.33
C THR A 29 0.30 11.23 8.37
N ASP A 30 1.05 11.28 7.25
CA ASP A 30 2.24 12.12 7.16
C ASP A 30 1.89 13.61 7.18
N PRO A 31 2.42 14.39 8.14
CA PRO A 31 2.06 15.80 8.30
C PRO A 31 2.49 16.67 7.11
N SER A 32 3.63 16.37 6.48
CA SER A 32 4.09 17.09 5.29
C SER A 32 3.13 16.85 4.13
N SER A 33 2.72 15.60 3.92
CA SER A 33 1.74 15.28 2.88
C SER A 33 0.38 15.94 3.12
N ILE A 34 -0.08 16.03 4.36
CA ILE A 34 -1.35 16.67 4.71
C ILE A 34 -1.30 18.17 4.38
N LEU A 35 -0.25 18.88 4.80
CA LEU A 35 -0.09 20.31 4.53
C LEU A 35 0.08 20.61 3.03
N SER A 36 0.91 19.84 2.33
CA SER A 36 1.10 20.04 0.89
C SER A 36 -0.19 19.83 0.09
N LEU A 37 -1.09 18.94 0.54
CA LEU A 37 -2.41 18.83 -0.08
C LEU A 37 -3.31 20.02 0.27
N GLU A 38 -3.34 20.44 1.53
CA GLU A 38 -4.12 21.61 1.96
C GLU A 38 -3.75 22.86 1.16
N GLU A 39 -2.46 23.10 0.91
CA GLU A 39 -1.96 24.22 0.11
C GLU A 39 -2.42 24.18 -1.36
N LYS A 40 -2.68 22.99 -1.91
CA LYS A 40 -3.08 22.78 -3.31
C LYS A 40 -4.60 22.87 -3.53
N ILE A 41 -5.42 22.92 -2.48
CA ILE A 41 -6.89 22.91 -2.58
C ILE A 41 -7.52 24.24 -2.13
N ASP A 42 -8.61 24.64 -2.79
CA ASP A 42 -9.48 25.72 -2.30
C ASP A 42 -10.49 25.14 -1.30
N LEU A 43 -10.15 25.20 0.00
CA LEU A 43 -10.96 24.65 1.09
C LEU A 43 -12.45 25.05 1.02
N LYS A 44 -12.79 26.23 0.49
CA LYS A 44 -14.20 26.69 0.40
C LYS A 44 -15.00 25.98 -0.69
N LYS A 45 -14.30 25.35 -1.64
CA LYS A 45 -14.88 24.65 -2.81
C LYS A 45 -14.62 23.15 -2.78
N THR A 46 -14.01 22.63 -1.71
CA THR A 46 -13.73 21.20 -1.56
C THR A 46 -14.90 20.49 -0.89
N LEU A 47 -15.24 19.31 -1.43
CA LEU A 47 -16.08 18.30 -0.79
C LEU A 47 -15.18 17.20 -0.23
N PHE A 48 -15.31 16.88 1.05
CA PHE A 48 -14.56 15.83 1.73
C PHE A 48 -15.38 14.55 1.82
N LEU A 49 -14.85 13.46 1.28
CA LEU A 49 -15.44 12.13 1.41
C LEU A 49 -14.78 11.41 2.59
N VAL A 50 -15.49 11.28 3.71
CA VAL A 50 -15.03 10.55 4.89
C VAL A 50 -15.46 9.08 4.74
N SER A 51 -14.49 8.22 4.46
CA SER A 51 -14.76 6.86 3.99
C SER A 51 -14.12 5.81 4.90
N THR A 52 -14.95 5.06 5.63
CA THR A 52 -14.53 3.94 6.51
C THR A 52 -15.68 3.01 6.79
N LYS A 53 -15.46 1.69 6.63
CA LYS A 53 -16.46 0.64 6.92
C LYS A 53 -16.86 0.64 8.41
N SER A 54 -15.87 0.49 9.30
CA SER A 54 -16.11 0.39 10.75
C SER A 54 -16.52 1.70 11.41
N GLY A 55 -16.32 2.84 10.73
CA GLY A 55 -16.52 4.17 11.31
C GLY A 55 -15.47 4.56 12.35
N SER A 56 -14.44 3.73 12.54
CA SER A 56 -13.46 3.86 13.64
C SER A 56 -12.01 3.87 13.18
N THR A 57 -11.75 3.91 11.87
CA THR A 57 -10.40 3.97 11.29
C THR A 57 -9.70 5.26 11.76
N ILE A 58 -8.65 5.11 12.59
CA ILE A 58 -8.00 6.23 13.29
C ILE A 58 -7.44 7.27 12.32
N GLU A 59 -6.92 6.85 11.18
CA GLU A 59 -6.36 7.73 10.16
C GLU A 59 -7.45 8.59 9.51
N THR A 60 -8.53 7.95 9.04
CA THR A 60 -9.68 8.63 8.46
C THR A 60 -10.30 9.62 9.45
N LEU A 61 -10.47 9.22 10.72
CA LEU A 61 -11.05 10.08 11.74
C LEU A 61 -10.13 11.25 12.12
N SER A 62 -8.81 11.04 12.13
CA SER A 62 -7.83 12.10 12.38
C SER A 62 -7.85 13.15 11.27
N LEU A 63 -7.87 12.70 10.01
CA LEU A 63 -8.01 13.57 8.83
C LEU A 63 -9.33 14.32 8.83
N PHE A 64 -10.44 13.64 9.15
CA PHE A 64 -11.74 14.28 9.30
C PHE A 64 -11.70 15.40 10.35
N ARG A 65 -11.20 15.12 11.56
CA ARG A 65 -11.13 16.12 12.65
C ARG A 65 -10.34 17.35 12.22
N TYR A 66 -9.22 17.13 11.54
CA TYR A 66 -8.37 18.20 11.02
C TYR A 66 -9.11 19.06 9.99
N PHE A 67 -9.58 18.48 8.88
CA PHE A 67 -10.25 19.26 7.83
C PHE A 67 -11.60 19.83 8.25
N TYR A 68 -12.30 19.20 9.20
CA TYR A 68 -13.51 19.77 9.79
C TYR A 68 -13.20 21.08 10.53
N GLN A 69 -12.11 21.13 11.28
CA GLN A 69 -11.65 22.39 11.87
C GLN A 69 -11.24 23.42 10.80
N GLN A 70 -10.51 23.01 9.77
CA GLN A 70 -10.05 23.93 8.70
C GLN A 70 -11.20 24.52 7.88
N THR A 71 -12.31 23.79 7.77
CA THR A 71 -13.56 24.28 7.14
C THR A 71 -14.47 25.03 8.12
N GLN A 72 -13.97 25.41 9.30
CA GLN A 72 -14.73 26.10 10.35
C GLN A 72 -15.95 25.31 10.81
N ASN A 73 -15.81 23.98 10.91
CA ASN A 73 -16.84 23.03 11.32
C ASN A 73 -18.05 23.01 10.36
N ASN A 74 -17.82 23.25 9.08
CA ASN A 74 -18.89 23.25 8.08
C ASN A 74 -19.21 21.84 7.59
N GLY A 75 -20.10 21.15 8.30
CA GLY A 75 -20.61 19.82 7.94
C GLY A 75 -21.12 19.68 6.52
N SER A 76 -21.65 20.75 5.92
CA SER A 76 -22.18 20.71 4.56
C SER A 76 -21.10 20.46 3.50
N GLN A 77 -19.81 20.44 3.86
CA GLN A 77 -18.69 20.07 2.99
C GLN A 77 -18.27 18.61 3.13
N PHE A 78 -18.91 17.81 3.98
CA PHE A 78 -18.54 16.44 4.25
C PHE A 78 -19.63 15.47 3.83
N VAL A 79 -19.22 14.34 3.28
CA VAL A 79 -20.08 13.19 2.97
C VAL A 79 -19.46 11.96 3.61
N ALA A 80 -20.26 11.18 4.31
CA ALA A 80 -19.83 9.90 4.87
C ALA A 80 -20.12 8.75 3.90
N ILE A 81 -19.20 7.79 3.79
CA ILE A 81 -19.43 6.48 3.17
C ILE A 81 -19.03 5.42 4.19
N THR A 82 -20.00 4.65 4.67
CA THR A 82 -19.82 3.76 5.81
C THR A 82 -20.87 2.65 5.87
N ASP A 83 -20.72 1.71 6.79
CA ASP A 83 -21.74 0.69 7.02
C ASP A 83 -22.88 1.19 7.92
N PRO A 84 -24.10 0.65 7.75
CA PRO A 84 -25.19 0.83 8.70
C PRO A 84 -24.76 0.59 10.16
N GLY A 85 -25.06 1.57 11.02
CA GLY A 85 -24.80 1.47 12.46
C GLY A 85 -23.35 1.69 12.90
N SER A 86 -22.45 2.09 11.99
CA SER A 86 -21.07 2.43 12.35
C SER A 86 -20.99 3.75 13.14
N ALA A 87 -19.88 3.97 13.85
CA ALA A 87 -19.64 5.23 14.56
C ALA A 87 -19.62 6.47 13.63
N LEU A 88 -19.32 6.29 12.34
CA LEU A 88 -19.31 7.40 11.39
C LEU A 88 -20.72 7.89 11.06
N VAL A 89 -21.75 7.05 11.19
CA VAL A 89 -23.16 7.49 11.06
C VAL A 89 -23.50 8.52 12.15
N GLU A 90 -23.09 8.27 13.39
CA GLU A 90 -23.30 9.20 14.50
C GLU A 90 -22.50 10.50 14.31
N ILE A 91 -21.23 10.39 13.90
CA ILE A 91 -20.39 11.54 13.59
C ILE A 91 -21.04 12.40 12.50
N ALA A 92 -21.49 11.80 11.40
CA ALA A 92 -22.12 12.49 10.29
C ALA A 92 -23.36 13.27 10.73
N ASN A 93 -24.22 12.64 11.55
CA ASN A 93 -25.42 13.29 12.10
C ASN A 93 -25.08 14.45 13.05
N GLN A 94 -24.16 14.24 14.00
CA GLN A 94 -23.77 15.25 14.99
C GLN A 94 -23.09 16.46 14.35
N ASN A 95 -22.35 16.24 13.27
CA ASN A 95 -21.56 17.25 12.58
C ASN A 95 -22.26 17.78 11.32
N GLN A 96 -23.55 17.46 11.13
CA GLN A 96 -24.39 17.96 10.03
C GLN A 96 -23.78 17.74 8.64
N PHE A 97 -23.28 16.52 8.40
CA PHE A 97 -22.76 16.14 7.08
C PHE A 97 -23.81 16.33 6.01
N ARG A 98 -23.36 16.67 4.78
CA ARG A 98 -24.25 16.84 3.64
C ARG A 98 -25.02 15.56 3.32
N ASP A 99 -24.36 14.42 3.41
CA ASP A 99 -24.95 13.11 3.12
C ASP A 99 -24.20 11.97 3.83
N CYS A 100 -24.85 10.82 3.95
CA CYS A 100 -24.30 9.60 4.52
C CYS A 100 -24.75 8.38 3.69
N PHE A 101 -23.85 7.84 2.88
CA PHE A 101 -24.08 6.65 2.08
C PHE A 101 -23.81 5.39 2.90
N LEU A 102 -24.86 4.58 3.08
CA LEU A 102 -24.80 3.32 3.82
C LEU A 102 -24.51 2.15 2.87
N ASN A 103 -23.32 1.58 3.00
CA ASN A 103 -22.86 0.46 2.18
C ASN A 103 -23.40 -0.90 2.67
N PRO A 104 -23.59 -1.90 1.80
CA PRO A 104 -23.91 -3.26 2.23
C PRO A 104 -22.82 -3.84 3.16
N VAL A 105 -23.24 -4.34 4.33
CA VAL A 105 -22.35 -4.81 5.40
C VAL A 105 -21.59 -6.10 5.05
N ASP A 106 -22.16 -6.90 4.15
CA ASP A 106 -21.66 -8.18 3.69
C ASP A 106 -20.51 -8.07 2.66
N ILE A 107 -20.18 -6.85 2.23
CA ILE A 107 -19.06 -6.58 1.32
C ILE A 107 -17.83 -6.17 2.13
N GLY A 108 -16.77 -6.96 2.08
CA GLY A 108 -15.47 -6.64 2.68
C GLY A 108 -14.81 -5.42 2.03
N GLY A 109 -13.96 -4.69 2.76
CA GLY A 109 -13.34 -3.44 2.28
C GLY A 109 -12.57 -3.61 0.96
N ARG A 110 -11.64 -4.56 0.86
CA ARG A 110 -10.91 -4.82 -0.41
C ARG A 110 -11.80 -5.31 -1.57
N TYR A 111 -13.01 -5.79 -1.27
CA TYR A 111 -14.01 -6.20 -2.26
C TYR A 111 -15.01 -5.07 -2.61
N SER A 112 -14.87 -3.87 -2.04
CA SER A 112 -15.87 -2.81 -2.11
C SER A 112 -15.76 -1.88 -3.32
N VAL A 113 -14.90 -2.17 -4.29
CA VAL A 113 -14.64 -1.30 -5.47
C VAL A 113 -15.90 -1.03 -6.31
N LEU A 114 -16.79 -2.01 -6.45
CA LEU A 114 -18.07 -1.86 -7.17
C LEU A 114 -19.26 -1.61 -6.22
N SER A 115 -18.98 -1.18 -4.98
CA SER A 115 -19.98 -0.73 -4.01
C SER A 115 -19.92 0.79 -3.81
N TYR A 116 -20.64 1.37 -2.85
CA TYR A 116 -20.62 2.83 -2.64
C TYR A 116 -19.24 3.39 -2.33
N PHE A 117 -18.34 2.59 -1.75
CA PHE A 117 -16.94 2.97 -1.52
C PHE A 117 -16.18 3.35 -2.79
N GLY A 118 -16.42 2.67 -3.92
CA GLY A 118 -15.81 3.03 -5.21
C GLY A 118 -16.75 3.81 -6.12
N LEU A 119 -18.04 3.49 -6.14
CA LEU A 119 -19.02 4.07 -7.07
C LEU A 119 -19.37 5.53 -6.77
N ILE A 120 -19.40 5.95 -5.51
CA ILE A 120 -19.68 7.37 -5.18
C ILE A 120 -18.53 8.27 -5.66
N PRO A 121 -17.25 7.98 -5.33
CA PRO A 121 -16.13 8.73 -5.90
C PRO A 121 -16.08 8.67 -7.43
N ALA A 122 -16.32 7.49 -8.04
CA ALA A 122 -16.37 7.34 -9.50
C ALA A 122 -17.46 8.22 -10.15
N ALA A 123 -18.66 8.29 -9.56
CA ALA A 123 -19.74 9.14 -10.05
C ALA A 123 -19.37 10.62 -9.96
N LEU A 124 -18.72 11.04 -8.87
CA LEU A 124 -18.30 12.42 -8.65
C LEU A 124 -17.25 12.89 -9.66
N ILE A 125 -16.35 12.02 -10.11
CA ILE A 125 -15.37 12.35 -11.17
C ILE A 125 -15.94 12.24 -12.60
N GLY A 126 -17.21 11.81 -12.73
CA GLY A 126 -17.95 11.79 -14.00
C GLY A 126 -17.88 10.47 -14.78
N ILE A 127 -17.56 9.35 -14.13
CA ILE A 127 -17.63 8.01 -14.75
C ILE A 127 -19.11 7.63 -14.95
N ASP A 128 -19.43 7.06 -16.12
CA ASP A 128 -20.73 6.45 -16.38
C ASP A 128 -20.85 5.13 -15.60
N ILE A 129 -21.42 5.21 -14.40
CA ILE A 129 -21.57 4.06 -13.50
C ILE A 129 -22.40 2.94 -14.14
N ALA A 130 -23.43 3.28 -14.91
CA ALA A 130 -24.26 2.27 -15.56
C ALA A 130 -23.43 1.49 -16.60
N ARG A 131 -22.63 2.20 -17.41
CA ARG A 131 -21.72 1.55 -18.36
C ARG A 131 -20.67 0.70 -17.63
N LEU A 132 -20.05 1.21 -16.56
CA LEU A 132 -19.04 0.48 -15.78
C LEU A 132 -19.61 -0.81 -15.18
N LEU A 133 -20.82 -0.76 -14.63
CA LEU A 133 -21.47 -1.93 -14.05
C LEU A 133 -21.96 -2.90 -15.13
N ASN A 134 -22.40 -2.42 -16.28
CA ASN A 134 -22.84 -3.29 -17.38
C ASN A 134 -21.72 -4.18 -17.90
N THR A 135 -20.45 -3.73 -17.89
CA THR A 135 -19.33 -4.60 -18.29
C THR A 135 -19.17 -5.81 -17.37
N THR A 136 -19.62 -5.72 -16.11
CA THR A 136 -19.54 -6.85 -15.16
C THR A 136 -20.41 -8.04 -15.58
N ILE A 137 -21.49 -7.81 -16.34
CA ILE A 137 -22.41 -8.85 -16.81
C ILE A 137 -21.68 -9.83 -17.74
N ASP A 138 -20.75 -9.32 -18.54
CA ASP A 138 -19.98 -10.08 -19.52
C ASP A 138 -18.68 -10.68 -18.92
N THR A 139 -18.52 -10.63 -17.59
CA THR A 139 -17.35 -11.21 -16.92
C THR A 139 -17.31 -12.72 -17.14
N ASP A 140 -16.24 -13.20 -17.77
CA ASP A 140 -15.98 -14.63 -17.91
C ASP A 140 -15.56 -15.25 -16.56
N TRP A 141 -16.57 -15.64 -15.79
CA TRP A 141 -16.38 -16.26 -14.49
C TRP A 141 -15.68 -17.62 -14.57
N GLN A 142 -15.78 -18.34 -15.69
CA GLN A 142 -15.11 -19.64 -15.84
C GLN A 142 -13.60 -19.43 -15.94
N SER A 143 -13.17 -18.49 -16.78
CA SER A 143 -11.76 -18.09 -16.86
C SER A 143 -11.26 -17.49 -15.54
N ALA A 144 -12.08 -16.73 -14.82
CA ALA A 144 -11.72 -16.20 -13.49
C ALA A 144 -11.49 -17.33 -12.47
N VAL A 145 -12.37 -18.34 -12.45
CA VAL A 145 -12.22 -19.53 -11.59
C VAL A 145 -10.98 -20.31 -11.96
N GLN A 146 -10.75 -20.56 -13.25
CA GLN A 146 -9.55 -21.26 -13.72
C GLN A 146 -8.28 -20.51 -13.32
N PHE A 147 -8.23 -19.20 -13.57
CA PHE A 147 -7.10 -18.37 -13.18
C PHE A 147 -6.85 -18.40 -11.67
N GLY A 148 -7.92 -18.30 -10.86
CA GLY A 148 -7.84 -18.47 -9.40
C GLY A 148 -7.27 -19.84 -8.97
N GLN A 149 -7.62 -20.91 -9.69
CA GLN A 149 -7.09 -22.25 -9.45
C GLN A 149 -5.61 -22.36 -9.79
N GLU A 150 -5.17 -21.73 -10.88
CA GLU A 150 -3.80 -21.77 -11.37
C GLU A 150 -2.86 -20.93 -10.50
N ILE A 151 -3.26 -19.72 -10.08
CA ILE A 151 -2.42 -18.91 -9.16
C ILE A 151 -2.28 -19.57 -7.77
N ALA A 152 -3.29 -20.34 -7.34
CA ALA A 152 -3.17 -21.15 -6.13
C ALA A 152 -2.23 -22.35 -6.32
N GLU A 153 -2.20 -22.99 -7.49
CA GLU A 153 -1.25 -24.06 -7.81
C GLU A 153 0.19 -23.55 -7.86
N HIS A 154 0.40 -22.35 -8.42
CA HIS A 154 1.66 -21.63 -8.33
C HIS A 154 2.08 -21.45 -6.87
N ALA A 155 1.23 -20.85 -6.02
CA ALA A 155 1.55 -20.64 -4.61
C ALA A 155 1.87 -21.95 -3.85
N LEU A 156 1.05 -22.99 -4.05
CA LEU A 156 1.24 -24.29 -3.39
C LEU A 156 2.48 -25.05 -3.88
N SER A 157 2.97 -24.76 -5.08
CA SER A 157 4.21 -25.32 -5.61
C SER A 157 5.47 -24.51 -5.26
N GLY A 158 5.32 -23.43 -4.47
CA GLY A 158 6.42 -22.56 -4.08
C GLY A 158 6.69 -21.41 -5.05
N GLN A 159 5.80 -21.19 -6.04
CA GLN A 159 5.80 -20.02 -6.93
C GLN A 159 4.82 -18.95 -6.41
N ASP A 160 5.05 -18.46 -5.20
CA ASP A 160 4.13 -17.53 -4.51
C ASP A 160 4.31 -16.06 -4.88
N LYS A 161 5.28 -15.69 -5.74
CA LYS A 161 5.55 -14.28 -6.10
C LYS A 161 4.85 -13.93 -7.40
N MET A 162 3.76 -13.20 -7.28
CA MET A 162 2.97 -12.74 -8.41
C MET A 162 3.35 -11.31 -8.79
N THR A 163 4.07 -11.15 -9.89
CA THR A 163 4.53 -9.81 -10.32
C THR A 163 3.54 -9.22 -11.31
N LEU A 164 3.06 -8.02 -10.99
CA LEU A 164 2.09 -7.29 -11.79
C LEU A 164 2.83 -6.43 -12.80
N ILE A 165 2.48 -6.59 -14.07
CA ILE A 165 2.89 -5.70 -15.15
C ILE A 165 1.62 -5.00 -15.61
N THR A 166 1.62 -3.68 -15.66
CA THR A 166 0.44 -2.90 -16.02
C THR A 166 0.80 -1.84 -17.05
N SER A 167 0.04 -1.75 -18.14
CA SER A 167 0.20 -0.67 -19.11
C SER A 167 0.07 0.71 -18.43
N PRO A 168 0.84 1.74 -18.85
CA PRO A 168 0.89 3.04 -18.15
C PRO A 168 -0.46 3.70 -17.89
N ARG A 169 -1.41 3.57 -18.83
CA ARG A 169 -2.75 4.16 -18.76
C ARG A 169 -3.66 3.55 -17.69
N VAL A 170 -3.38 2.31 -17.26
CA VAL A 170 -4.12 1.61 -16.19
C VAL A 170 -3.20 1.20 -15.04
N LYS A 171 -2.01 1.83 -14.93
CA LYS A 171 -0.97 1.45 -13.97
C LYS A 171 -1.50 1.32 -12.53
N GLN A 172 -2.44 2.21 -12.18
CA GLN A 172 -2.95 2.30 -10.81
C GLN A 172 -3.72 1.05 -10.37
N ILE A 173 -4.21 0.22 -11.30
CA ILE A 173 -4.90 -1.03 -10.95
C ILE A 173 -4.00 -1.99 -10.14
N GLY A 174 -2.68 -1.91 -10.34
CA GLY A 174 -1.69 -2.73 -9.66
C GLY A 174 -1.84 -2.69 -8.15
N CYS A 175 -1.90 -1.49 -7.55
CA CYS A 175 -2.04 -1.33 -6.10
C CYS A 175 -3.35 -1.92 -5.54
N TRP A 176 -4.44 -1.88 -6.31
CA TRP A 176 -5.71 -2.48 -5.91
C TRP A 176 -5.65 -4.01 -5.96
N ILE A 177 -5.06 -4.59 -7.01
CA ILE A 177 -4.82 -6.04 -7.11
C ILE A 177 -3.89 -6.49 -5.98
N GLU A 178 -2.84 -5.70 -5.69
CA GLU A 178 -1.91 -5.95 -4.59
C GLU A 178 -2.64 -6.06 -3.26
N GLN A 179 -3.48 -5.10 -2.90
CA GLN A 179 -4.30 -5.19 -1.69
C GLN A 179 -5.21 -6.41 -1.72
N LEU A 180 -5.95 -6.61 -2.81
CA LEU A 180 -6.95 -7.67 -2.91
C LEU A 180 -6.30 -9.03 -2.63
N ILE A 181 -5.16 -9.30 -3.25
CA ILE A 181 -4.45 -10.58 -3.13
C ILE A 181 -3.75 -10.68 -1.77
N ALA A 182 -3.00 -9.66 -1.34
CA ALA A 182 -2.20 -9.73 -0.12
C ALA A 182 -3.07 -9.89 1.13
N GLU A 183 -4.15 -9.12 1.26
CA GLU A 183 -5.05 -9.22 2.40
C GLU A 183 -5.91 -10.48 2.38
N SER A 184 -6.35 -10.92 1.20
CA SER A 184 -7.18 -12.12 1.09
C SER A 184 -6.36 -13.38 1.33
N THR A 185 -5.10 -13.41 0.88
CA THR A 185 -4.30 -14.63 0.89
C THR A 185 -3.25 -14.71 2.00
N GLY A 186 -2.75 -13.57 2.49
CA GLY A 186 -1.62 -13.52 3.42
C GLY A 186 -1.96 -13.84 4.87
N LYS A 187 -2.27 -15.09 5.19
CA LYS A 187 -2.66 -15.54 6.54
C LYS A 187 -2.32 -17.01 6.78
N SER A 188 -2.31 -17.42 8.04
CA SER A 188 -2.04 -18.81 8.46
C SER A 188 -0.71 -19.39 7.94
N GLY A 189 0.31 -18.53 7.76
CA GLY A 189 1.62 -18.96 7.24
C GLY A 189 1.64 -19.23 5.73
N GLN A 190 0.59 -18.82 5.02
CA GLN A 190 0.44 -18.97 3.58
C GLN A 190 0.12 -17.63 2.94
N GLY A 191 0.29 -17.51 1.63
CA GLY A 191 -0.15 -16.34 0.88
C GLY A 191 0.52 -16.26 -0.47
N ILE A 192 -0.11 -15.49 -1.36
CA ILE A 192 0.49 -15.03 -2.59
C ILE A 192 1.10 -13.66 -2.27
N VAL A 193 2.34 -13.43 -2.69
CA VAL A 193 3.04 -12.16 -2.58
C VAL A 193 2.81 -11.38 -3.89
N PRO A 194 1.82 -10.49 -3.95
CA PRO A 194 1.66 -9.61 -5.10
C PRO A 194 2.76 -8.56 -5.05
N ILE A 195 3.34 -8.29 -6.21
CA ILE A 195 4.42 -7.32 -6.37
C ILE A 195 3.97 -6.32 -7.42
N ASP A 196 3.64 -5.12 -6.96
CA ASP A 196 3.32 -4.00 -7.83
C ASP A 196 4.54 -3.11 -8.10
N MET A 197 4.54 -2.46 -9.26
CA MET A 197 5.54 -1.47 -9.67
C MET A 197 6.99 -1.96 -9.52
N GLU A 198 7.26 -3.26 -9.66
CA GLU A 198 8.65 -3.72 -9.64
C GLU A 198 9.35 -3.24 -10.90
N PRO A 199 10.56 -2.69 -10.78
CA PRO A 199 11.30 -2.29 -11.96
C PRO A 199 11.50 -3.48 -12.93
N LEU A 200 11.42 -3.21 -14.23
CA LEU A 200 11.37 -4.23 -15.30
C LEU A 200 12.72 -4.93 -15.59
N HIS A 201 13.69 -4.85 -14.68
CA HIS A 201 14.93 -5.61 -14.81
C HIS A 201 14.75 -6.98 -14.15
N LEU A 202 15.27 -8.02 -14.79
CA LEU A 202 15.39 -9.33 -14.16
C LEU A 202 16.80 -9.46 -13.59
N PRO A 203 16.95 -9.91 -12.33
CA PRO A 203 18.26 -10.23 -11.79
C PRO A 203 18.97 -11.21 -12.71
N LYS A 204 20.26 -10.98 -13.00
CA LYS A 204 21.09 -11.97 -13.71
C LYS A 204 21.15 -13.33 -13.00
N LYS A 205 20.85 -13.34 -11.69
CA LYS A 205 20.78 -14.49 -10.79
C LYS A 205 19.36 -15.02 -10.52
N ALA A 206 18.31 -14.46 -11.11
CA ALA A 206 16.93 -14.95 -10.94
C ALA A 206 16.75 -16.28 -11.67
N LEU A 207 17.37 -17.32 -11.14
CA LEU A 207 17.17 -18.72 -11.50
C LEU A 207 16.16 -19.40 -10.56
N ASP A 208 15.56 -18.65 -9.63
CA ASP A 208 14.56 -19.20 -8.72
C ASP A 208 13.19 -19.16 -9.38
N SER A 209 12.61 -20.35 -9.48
CA SER A 209 11.31 -20.63 -10.07
C SER A 209 10.16 -20.09 -9.23
N ASP A 210 10.36 -19.20 -8.25
CA ASP A 210 9.31 -18.84 -7.30
C ASP A 210 8.34 -17.75 -7.81
N ARG A 211 8.51 -17.33 -9.07
CA ARG A 211 7.78 -16.21 -9.68
C ARG A 211 6.88 -16.64 -10.83
N PHE A 212 5.77 -15.92 -10.95
CA PHE A 212 4.96 -15.83 -12.16
C PHE A 212 4.49 -14.39 -12.35
N PHE A 213 4.05 -14.07 -13.58
CA PHE A 213 3.74 -12.69 -13.97
C PHE A 213 2.31 -12.58 -14.49
N VAL A 214 1.69 -11.43 -14.25
CA VAL A 214 0.37 -11.10 -14.78
C VAL A 214 0.44 -9.73 -15.44
N TYR A 215 0.25 -9.71 -16.76
CA TYR A 215 0.26 -8.50 -17.56
C TYR A 215 -1.16 -8.01 -17.83
N THR A 216 -1.55 -6.90 -17.20
CA THR A 216 -2.77 -6.16 -17.54
C THR A 216 -2.45 -5.13 -18.63
N LYS A 217 -2.91 -5.43 -19.84
CA LYS A 217 -2.60 -4.66 -21.04
C LYS A 217 -3.80 -3.80 -21.44
N ILE A 218 -3.52 -2.52 -21.68
CA ILE A 218 -4.33 -1.64 -22.54
C ILE A 218 -3.38 -0.95 -23.52
N ASP A 219 -3.88 -0.70 -24.74
CA ASP A 219 -3.12 -0.09 -25.83
C ASP A 219 -1.85 -0.91 -26.20
N VAL A 220 -1.12 -0.48 -27.23
CA VAL A 220 0.14 -1.13 -27.66
C VAL A 220 1.32 -0.42 -27.01
N ASP A 221 2.19 -1.18 -26.35
CA ASP A 221 3.45 -0.72 -25.78
C ASP A 221 4.58 -1.72 -26.14
N ASP A 222 5.43 -1.33 -27.09
CA ASP A 222 6.50 -2.19 -27.61
C ASP A 222 7.54 -2.54 -26.54
N SER A 223 7.76 -1.66 -25.57
CA SER A 223 8.72 -1.87 -24.47
C SER A 223 8.22 -2.96 -23.53
N LEU A 224 6.99 -2.83 -23.05
CA LEU A 224 6.35 -3.84 -22.20
C LEU A 224 6.17 -5.17 -22.94
N GLN A 225 5.79 -5.14 -24.22
CA GLN A 225 5.67 -6.36 -25.02
C GLN A 225 7.02 -7.06 -25.22
N SER A 226 8.10 -6.31 -25.42
CA SER A 226 9.46 -6.85 -25.50
C SER A 226 9.89 -7.47 -24.18
N HIS A 227 9.59 -6.81 -23.05
CA HIS A 227 9.86 -7.33 -21.71
C HIS A 227 9.08 -8.63 -21.43
N VAL A 228 7.78 -8.66 -21.71
CA VAL A 228 6.94 -9.87 -21.58
C VAL A 228 7.43 -11.01 -22.47
N SER A 229 7.87 -10.71 -23.69
CA SER A 229 8.43 -11.71 -24.60
C SER A 229 9.73 -12.31 -24.06
N ARG A 230 10.57 -11.48 -23.42
CA ARG A 230 11.78 -11.92 -22.74
C ARG A 230 11.45 -12.82 -21.55
N LEU A 231 10.50 -12.45 -20.69
CA LEU A 231 10.06 -13.27 -19.56
C LEU A 231 9.63 -14.68 -20.01
N LYS A 232 8.80 -14.76 -21.06
CA LYS A 232 8.37 -16.04 -21.63
C LYS A 232 9.55 -16.85 -22.18
N LYS A 233 10.52 -16.19 -22.85
CA LYS A 233 11.73 -16.84 -23.36
C LYS A 233 12.63 -17.37 -22.24
N ASP A 234 12.69 -16.65 -21.13
CA ASP A 234 13.45 -17.01 -19.94
C ASP A 234 12.73 -18.10 -19.10
N GLY A 235 11.54 -18.54 -19.53
CA GLY A 235 10.83 -19.70 -18.97
C GLY A 235 9.76 -19.37 -17.94
N PHE A 236 9.50 -18.09 -17.66
CA PHE A 236 8.48 -17.68 -16.71
C PHE A 236 7.06 -17.82 -17.28
N THR A 237 6.11 -18.23 -16.42
CA THR A 237 4.69 -18.15 -16.72
C THR A 237 4.26 -16.69 -16.72
N VAL A 238 3.65 -16.24 -17.83
CA VAL A 238 3.09 -14.90 -17.95
C VAL A 238 1.64 -14.98 -18.43
N TYR A 239 0.73 -14.66 -17.52
CA TYR A 239 -0.68 -14.44 -17.82
C TYR A 239 -0.88 -13.07 -18.45
N GLN A 240 -1.81 -12.97 -19.38
CA GLN A 240 -2.14 -11.70 -20.03
C GLN A 240 -3.64 -11.46 -19.95
N HIS A 241 -4.00 -10.32 -19.38
CA HIS A 241 -5.36 -9.80 -19.30
C HIS A 241 -5.44 -8.55 -20.18
N GLU A 242 -6.23 -8.60 -21.25
CA GLU A 242 -6.34 -7.51 -22.21
C GLU A 242 -7.63 -6.71 -21.99
N ILE A 243 -7.47 -5.40 -21.88
CA ILE A 243 -8.53 -4.41 -21.72
C ILE A 243 -8.61 -3.61 -23.04
N SER A 244 -9.80 -3.51 -23.62
CA SER A 244 -10.02 -2.77 -24.87
C SER A 244 -10.56 -1.37 -24.63
N ASP A 245 -11.33 -1.19 -23.56
CA ASP A 245 -11.91 0.08 -23.15
C ASP A 245 -11.75 0.26 -21.63
N LEU A 246 -11.54 1.50 -21.15
CA LEU A 246 -11.37 1.76 -19.71
C LEU A 246 -12.57 1.27 -18.86
N TYR A 247 -13.77 1.22 -19.43
CA TYR A 247 -14.95 0.69 -18.74
C TYR A 247 -14.88 -0.83 -18.51
N ASP A 248 -13.98 -1.56 -19.19
CA ASP A 248 -13.70 -2.97 -18.89
C ASP A 248 -12.97 -3.14 -17.55
N LEU A 249 -12.62 -2.04 -16.86
CA LEU A 249 -12.24 -2.11 -15.46
C LEU A 249 -13.35 -2.73 -14.59
N GLY A 250 -14.63 -2.52 -14.93
CA GLY A 250 -15.75 -3.17 -14.24
C GLY A 250 -15.64 -4.69 -14.22
N GLN A 251 -15.52 -5.32 -15.41
CA GLN A 251 -15.27 -6.77 -15.51
C GLN A 251 -13.94 -7.18 -14.88
N THR A 252 -12.90 -6.35 -14.99
CA THR A 252 -11.56 -6.67 -14.45
C THR A 252 -11.60 -6.77 -12.92
N PHE A 253 -12.29 -5.86 -12.25
CA PHE A 253 -12.48 -5.92 -10.80
C PHE A 253 -13.21 -7.21 -10.39
N LEU A 254 -14.32 -7.54 -11.06
CA LEU A 254 -15.10 -8.74 -10.72
C LEU A 254 -14.30 -10.03 -11.01
N PHE A 255 -13.57 -10.07 -12.13
CA PHE A 255 -12.68 -11.19 -12.49
C PHE A 255 -11.66 -11.46 -11.38
N TRP A 256 -10.94 -10.43 -10.93
CA TRP A 256 -9.94 -10.56 -9.87
C TRP A 256 -10.55 -10.93 -8.53
N GLN A 257 -11.74 -10.42 -8.20
CA GLN A 257 -12.45 -10.79 -6.97
C GLN A 257 -12.80 -12.28 -6.94
N ILE A 258 -13.31 -12.81 -8.06
CA ILE A 258 -13.62 -14.25 -8.22
C ILE A 258 -12.32 -15.07 -8.13
N ALA A 259 -11.30 -14.71 -8.91
CA ALA A 259 -10.03 -15.43 -8.93
C ALA A 259 -9.37 -15.48 -7.55
N THR A 260 -9.37 -14.35 -6.82
CA THR A 260 -8.81 -14.27 -5.46
C THR A 260 -9.58 -15.14 -4.47
N ALA A 261 -10.91 -15.14 -4.54
CA ALA A 261 -11.73 -15.96 -3.66
C ALA A 261 -11.46 -17.46 -3.89
N VAL A 262 -11.37 -17.88 -5.16
CA VAL A 262 -11.04 -19.26 -5.54
C VAL A 262 -9.62 -19.63 -5.09
N ALA A 263 -8.65 -18.73 -5.29
CA ALA A 263 -7.28 -18.97 -4.90
C ALA A 263 -7.13 -19.15 -3.38
N GLY A 264 -7.73 -18.26 -2.58
CA GLY A 264 -7.74 -18.37 -1.13
C GLY A 264 -8.38 -19.68 -0.65
N ALA A 265 -9.55 -20.03 -1.18
CA ALA A 265 -10.22 -21.28 -0.85
C ALA A 265 -9.36 -22.51 -1.18
N LYS A 266 -8.66 -22.52 -2.32
CA LYS A 266 -7.80 -23.62 -2.75
C LYS A 266 -6.50 -23.74 -1.94
N ILE A 267 -5.94 -22.61 -1.49
CA ILE A 267 -4.76 -22.57 -0.60
C ILE A 267 -5.13 -23.04 0.82
N GLY A 268 -6.41 -22.94 1.21
CA GLY A 268 -6.93 -23.44 2.48
C GLY A 268 -7.15 -22.35 3.53
N ILE A 269 -7.45 -21.12 3.08
CA ILE A 269 -7.63 -19.94 3.90
C ILE A 269 -8.97 -19.26 3.57
N ASP A 270 -9.51 -18.48 4.51
CA ASP A 270 -10.68 -17.65 4.26
C ASP A 270 -10.26 -16.38 3.50
N PRO A 271 -10.67 -16.18 2.24
CA PRO A 271 -10.28 -14.98 1.48
C PRO A 271 -10.98 -13.70 1.96
N PHE A 272 -11.96 -13.79 2.87
CA PHE A 272 -12.82 -12.66 3.26
C PHE A 272 -12.52 -12.08 4.64
N ASP A 273 -11.73 -12.76 5.49
CA ASP A 273 -11.32 -12.27 6.81
C ASP A 273 -9.97 -11.50 6.79
N GLU A 274 -9.56 -10.90 7.91
CA GLU A 274 -8.29 -10.15 8.05
C GLU A 274 -7.74 -10.17 9.49
N PRO A 275 -7.36 -11.33 10.04
CA PRO A 275 -7.12 -11.49 11.47
C PRO A 275 -5.86 -10.76 11.99
N ASN A 276 -4.86 -10.47 11.15
CA ASN A 276 -3.56 -9.95 11.60
C ASN A 276 -3.45 -8.42 11.53
N VAL A 277 -4.45 -7.72 11.02
CA VAL A 277 -4.47 -6.25 10.98
C VAL A 277 -4.71 -5.66 12.38
N THR A 278 -5.38 -6.39 13.27
CA THR A 278 -5.72 -5.90 14.62
C THR A 278 -4.49 -5.77 15.54
N GLU A 279 -3.45 -6.58 15.33
CA GLU A 279 -2.23 -6.58 16.16
C GLU A 279 -1.53 -5.21 16.10
N SER A 280 -1.17 -4.74 14.90
CA SER A 280 -0.54 -3.41 14.72
C SER A 280 -1.44 -2.29 15.26
N LYS A 281 -2.76 -2.34 15.04
CA LYS A 281 -3.73 -1.36 15.57
C LYS A 281 -3.69 -1.29 17.09
N ASN A 282 -3.67 -2.44 17.76
CA ASN A 282 -3.60 -2.50 19.21
C ASN A 282 -2.27 -1.95 19.75
N GLN A 283 -1.15 -2.24 19.09
CA GLN A 283 0.15 -1.70 19.49
C GLN A 283 0.21 -0.19 19.28
N THR A 284 -0.30 0.33 18.16
CA THR A 284 -0.41 1.78 17.92
C THR A 284 -1.23 2.47 19.01
N ILE A 285 -2.39 1.93 19.40
CA ILE A 285 -3.22 2.53 20.46
C ILE A 285 -2.47 2.55 21.81
N LYS A 286 -1.71 1.50 22.15
CA LYS A 286 -0.89 1.46 23.36
C LYS A 286 0.21 2.54 23.30
N LEU A 287 0.91 2.65 22.17
CA LEU A 287 1.98 3.63 21.97
C LEU A 287 1.48 5.07 22.00
N LEU A 288 0.28 5.36 21.49
CA LEU A 288 -0.31 6.70 21.57
C LEU A 288 -0.58 7.16 23.00
N LYS A 289 -0.81 6.23 23.94
CA LYS A 289 -0.98 6.58 25.37
C LYS A 289 0.34 6.94 26.04
N ASN A 290 1.43 6.30 25.62
CA ASN A 290 2.77 6.43 26.21
C ASN A 290 3.81 6.49 25.08
N PHE A 291 3.82 7.58 24.32
CA PHE A 291 4.70 7.68 23.15
C PHE A 291 6.18 7.71 23.59
N PRO A 292 7.07 6.93 22.95
CA PRO A 292 8.47 6.86 23.37
C PRO A 292 9.17 8.23 23.26
N LYS A 293 9.77 8.69 24.36
CA LYS A 293 10.47 10.00 24.40
C LYS A 293 11.76 10.04 23.56
N GLU A 294 12.37 8.89 23.32
CA GLU A 294 13.66 8.76 22.64
C GLU A 294 13.54 8.36 21.16
N ASN A 295 12.32 8.35 20.58
CA ASN A 295 12.09 7.91 19.20
C ASN A 295 12.68 6.53 18.88
N ARG A 296 12.62 5.62 19.84
CA ARG A 296 12.99 4.20 19.72
C ARG A 296 12.13 3.36 20.64
N LEU A 297 11.92 2.10 20.28
CA LEU A 297 11.35 1.11 21.18
C LEU A 297 12.40 0.67 22.21
N SER A 298 11.94 0.23 23.39
CA SER A 298 12.82 -0.11 24.52
C SER A 298 13.77 -1.28 24.25
N GLU A 299 13.45 -2.14 23.29
CA GLU A 299 14.21 -3.35 22.95
C GLU A 299 15.15 -3.16 21.74
N GLU A 300 15.06 -2.04 21.04
CA GLU A 300 15.91 -1.79 19.86
C GLU A 300 17.35 -1.47 20.24
N ILE A 301 18.29 -2.12 19.55
CA ILE A 301 19.72 -1.82 19.64
C ILE A 301 20.10 -0.95 18.45
N SER A 302 20.78 0.17 18.73
CA SER A 302 21.39 1.00 17.68
C SER A 302 22.56 0.23 17.07
N LEU A 303 22.43 -0.18 15.81
CA LEU A 303 23.47 -0.90 15.09
C LEU A 303 24.54 0.05 14.54
N PHE A 304 24.10 1.23 14.10
CA PHE A 304 24.91 2.25 13.46
C PHE A 304 24.22 3.61 13.63
N ARG A 305 25.01 4.67 13.80
CA ARG A 305 24.52 6.04 13.88
C ARG A 305 25.53 7.01 13.26
N ASN A 306 25.04 7.92 12.43
CA ASN A 306 25.78 9.10 11.97
C ASN A 306 24.90 10.36 12.09
N ASP A 307 25.31 11.46 11.45
CA ASP A 307 24.56 12.71 11.49
C ASP A 307 23.22 12.60 10.74
N GLU A 308 23.17 11.80 9.66
CA GLU A 308 22.01 11.68 8.78
C GLU A 308 20.96 10.70 9.27
N MET A 309 21.38 9.57 9.85
CA MET A 309 20.50 8.46 10.15
C MET A 309 20.99 7.53 11.26
N GLU A 310 20.07 6.70 11.73
CA GLU A 310 20.32 5.65 12.70
C GLU A 310 19.68 4.33 12.26
N VAL A 311 20.39 3.22 12.46
CA VAL A 311 19.92 1.89 12.09
C VAL A 311 19.66 1.08 13.36
N PHE A 312 18.53 0.39 13.41
CA PHE A 312 18.08 -0.40 14.55
C PHE A 312 17.69 -1.81 14.15
N SER A 313 17.97 -2.77 15.04
CA SER A 313 17.43 -4.13 14.96
C SER A 313 17.39 -4.75 16.36
N THR A 314 16.60 -5.82 16.50
CA THR A 314 16.58 -6.69 17.69
C THR A 314 17.42 -7.95 17.51
N LYS A 315 17.82 -8.29 16.26
CA LYS A 315 18.49 -9.56 15.92
C LYS A 315 19.94 -9.41 15.47
N LEU A 316 20.38 -8.20 15.17
CA LEU A 316 21.74 -7.91 14.68
C LEU A 316 22.61 -7.26 15.76
N SER A 317 23.92 -7.46 15.66
CA SER A 317 24.91 -6.77 16.50
C SER A 317 25.37 -5.46 15.85
N PRO A 318 25.85 -4.49 16.64
CA PRO A 318 26.38 -3.23 16.11
C PRO A 318 27.47 -3.43 15.04
N GLN A 319 27.48 -2.54 14.06
CA GLN A 319 28.35 -2.59 12.88
C GLN A 319 29.14 -1.28 12.72
N SER A 320 30.19 -1.32 11.90
CA SER A 320 31.03 -0.15 11.61
C SER A 320 30.43 0.84 10.61
N SER A 321 29.58 0.36 9.70
CA SER A 321 28.99 1.16 8.62
C SER A 321 27.55 0.77 8.35
N ILE A 322 26.85 1.62 7.57
CA ILE A 322 25.53 1.28 7.05
C ILE A 322 25.59 0.10 6.08
N ASN A 323 26.58 0.05 5.20
CA ASN A 323 26.79 -1.08 4.27
C ASN A 323 26.92 -2.42 5.02
N ASP A 324 27.66 -2.43 6.14
CA ASP A 324 27.80 -3.61 7.00
C ASP A 324 26.45 -4.01 7.63
N CYS A 325 25.63 -3.03 8.04
CA CYS A 325 24.27 -3.31 8.55
C CYS A 325 23.38 -3.92 7.46
N LEU A 326 23.36 -3.32 6.26
CA LEU A 326 22.58 -3.81 5.13
C LEU A 326 23.02 -5.21 4.72
N SER A 327 24.33 -5.42 4.56
CA SER A 327 24.92 -6.73 4.26
C SER A 327 24.56 -7.77 5.32
N ALA A 328 24.71 -7.45 6.60
CA ALA A 328 24.39 -8.38 7.70
C ALA A 328 22.91 -8.77 7.69
N PHE A 329 22.01 -7.82 7.39
CA PHE A 329 20.57 -8.07 7.29
C PHE A 329 20.23 -8.93 6.07
N LEU A 330 20.71 -8.55 4.88
CA LEU A 330 20.38 -9.20 3.62
C LEU A 330 21.07 -10.56 3.46
N ASN A 331 22.18 -10.83 4.15
CA ASN A 331 22.77 -12.17 4.22
C ASN A 331 21.87 -13.20 4.93
N SER A 332 20.80 -12.78 5.60
CA SER A 332 19.77 -13.68 6.15
C SER A 332 18.70 -14.10 5.13
N ILE A 333 18.75 -13.54 3.91
CA ILE A 333 17.90 -13.94 2.79
C ILE A 333 18.21 -15.39 2.42
N HIS A 334 17.16 -16.15 2.16
CA HIS A 334 17.22 -17.55 1.75
C HIS A 334 16.30 -17.78 0.54
N ASN A 335 16.35 -18.97 -0.06
CA ASN A 335 15.52 -19.32 -1.20
C ASN A 335 14.04 -18.99 -0.93
N ASN A 336 13.35 -18.49 -1.94
CA ASN A 336 11.97 -18.04 -1.88
C ASN A 336 11.72 -16.86 -0.93
N SER A 337 12.74 -16.10 -0.54
CA SER A 337 12.52 -14.87 0.22
C SER A 337 12.05 -13.72 -0.69
N TYR A 338 11.45 -12.70 -0.09
CA TYR A 338 11.24 -11.40 -0.72
C TYR A 338 11.62 -10.29 0.27
N VAL A 339 11.95 -9.11 -0.25
CA VAL A 339 12.29 -7.95 0.58
C VAL A 339 11.20 -6.89 0.50
N GLY A 340 10.61 -6.54 1.63
CA GLY A 340 9.61 -5.49 1.73
C GLY A 340 10.19 -4.17 2.25
N LEU A 341 10.15 -3.13 1.44
CA LEU A 341 10.47 -1.77 1.85
C LEU A 341 9.21 -1.10 2.43
N MET A 342 9.27 -0.69 3.69
CA MET A 342 8.15 -0.10 4.42
C MET A 342 8.46 1.34 4.81
N VAL A 343 7.94 2.30 4.05
CA VAL A 343 8.39 3.71 4.08
C VAL A 343 7.37 4.60 4.80
N TYR A 344 7.76 5.19 5.93
CA TYR A 344 6.99 6.18 6.69
C TYR A 344 7.52 7.60 6.45
N SER A 345 7.50 8.00 5.18
CA SER A 345 7.91 9.33 4.69
C SER A 345 6.75 10.02 3.97
N SER A 346 6.89 11.32 3.70
CA SER A 346 5.98 12.02 2.79
C SER A 346 6.07 11.39 1.40
N SER A 347 4.92 11.08 0.81
CA SER A 347 4.80 10.56 -0.55
C SER A 347 4.56 11.67 -1.57
N LEU A 348 4.52 12.94 -1.18
CA LEU A 348 4.02 14.04 -2.02
C LEU A 348 5.08 14.81 -2.83
N PHE A 349 6.26 14.24 -3.05
CA PHE A 349 7.13 14.67 -4.16
C PHE A 349 6.66 14.14 -5.53
N LEU A 350 5.48 13.51 -5.58
CA LEU A 350 4.99 12.75 -6.74
C LEU A 350 4.28 13.54 -7.84
N ASN A 351 4.21 14.88 -7.80
CA ASN A 351 3.67 15.67 -8.92
C ASN A 351 4.21 17.10 -8.92
N GLU A 352 5.28 17.34 -9.69
CA GLU A 352 5.35 18.31 -10.79
C GLU A 352 6.75 18.28 -11.43
N ASP A 353 6.77 18.03 -12.75
CA ASP A 353 7.86 18.26 -13.71
C ASP A 353 9.29 17.78 -13.38
N SER A 354 9.68 16.71 -14.09
CA SER A 354 11.03 16.48 -14.62
C SER A 354 12.20 16.84 -13.70
N ASP A 355 12.61 15.93 -12.81
CA ASP A 355 14.03 15.81 -12.48
C ASP A 355 14.36 14.40 -11.96
N SER A 356 15.55 13.95 -12.32
CA SER A 356 16.12 12.62 -12.06
C SER A 356 16.44 12.33 -10.58
N ASN A 357 15.98 13.20 -9.67
CA ASN A 357 16.18 13.15 -8.22
C ASN A 357 14.85 13.04 -7.44
N ASN A 358 13.82 12.41 -8.03
CA ASN A 358 12.59 12.12 -7.29
C ASN A 358 12.85 10.99 -6.29
N ILE A 359 12.45 11.15 -5.03
CA ILE A 359 12.58 10.11 -3.98
C ILE A 359 12.02 8.75 -4.42
N GLU A 360 10.99 8.72 -5.28
CA GLU A 360 10.47 7.48 -5.84
C GLU A 360 11.51 6.71 -6.68
N SER A 361 12.25 7.40 -7.55
CA SER A 361 13.29 6.75 -8.37
C SER A 361 14.43 6.20 -7.51
N LEU A 362 14.72 6.83 -6.36
CA LEU A 362 15.69 6.30 -5.39
C LEU A 362 15.20 5.01 -4.74
N PHE A 363 13.90 4.88 -4.44
CA PHE A 363 13.36 3.60 -3.96
C PHE A 363 13.31 2.54 -5.06
N GLU A 364 13.05 2.91 -6.32
CA GLU A 364 13.20 2.00 -7.46
C GLU A 364 14.64 1.51 -7.61
N GLN A 365 15.64 2.40 -7.45
CA GLN A 365 17.06 2.03 -7.43
C GLN A 365 17.40 1.07 -6.29
N ILE A 366 16.91 1.33 -5.07
CA ILE A 366 17.11 0.42 -3.92
C ILE A 366 16.52 -0.95 -4.21
N ARG A 367 15.27 -1.01 -4.70
CA ARG A 367 14.62 -2.26 -5.10
C ARG A 367 15.43 -2.98 -6.18
N GLN A 368 15.95 -2.24 -7.15
CA GLN A 368 16.78 -2.77 -8.21
C GLN A 368 18.05 -3.41 -7.68
N ALA A 369 18.81 -2.69 -6.87
CA ALA A 369 20.04 -3.20 -6.29
C ALA A 369 19.80 -4.48 -5.46
N ILE A 370 18.76 -4.50 -4.62
CA ILE A 370 18.40 -5.70 -3.84
C ILE A 370 18.07 -6.87 -4.75
N SER A 371 17.21 -6.63 -5.75
CA SER A 371 16.78 -7.66 -6.72
C SER A 371 17.98 -8.22 -7.48
N GLU A 372 18.86 -7.36 -8.02
CA GLU A 372 20.02 -7.78 -8.81
C GLU A 372 21.08 -8.53 -7.99
N SER A 373 21.38 -8.07 -6.77
CA SER A 373 22.44 -8.64 -5.93
C SER A 373 22.01 -9.93 -5.24
N TYR A 374 20.75 -10.02 -4.81
CA TYR A 374 20.23 -11.14 -4.00
C TYR A 374 19.25 -12.06 -4.74
N GLY A 375 18.78 -11.67 -5.93
CA GLY A 375 17.90 -12.51 -6.76
C GLY A 375 16.48 -12.68 -6.22
N VAL A 376 16.01 -11.75 -5.39
CA VAL A 376 14.70 -11.82 -4.72
C VAL A 376 13.74 -10.74 -5.20
N ALA A 377 12.44 -11.03 -5.13
CA ALA A 377 11.42 -10.04 -5.37
C ALA A 377 11.44 -8.92 -4.33
N THR A 378 11.04 -7.71 -4.73
CA THR A 378 10.97 -6.56 -3.82
C THR A 378 9.60 -5.89 -3.84
N THR A 379 9.06 -5.55 -2.67
CA THR A 379 7.84 -4.75 -2.54
C THR A 379 8.15 -3.37 -1.95
N LEU A 380 7.30 -2.39 -2.24
CA LEU A 380 7.39 -1.03 -1.71
C LEU A 380 6.03 -0.56 -1.21
N GLY A 381 5.93 -0.34 0.09
CA GLY A 381 4.70 0.15 0.73
C GLY A 381 4.94 1.44 1.49
N TYR A 382 4.12 2.46 1.23
CA TYR A 382 4.11 3.68 2.04
C TYR A 382 3.17 3.54 3.24
N GLY A 383 3.68 3.79 4.44
CA GLY A 383 2.95 3.73 5.69
C GLY A 383 2.18 5.04 5.96
N PRO A 384 0.97 4.99 6.50
CA PRO A 384 0.25 3.79 6.98
C PRO A 384 -0.57 3.07 5.90
N ARG A 385 -0.61 3.52 4.64
CA ARG A 385 -1.44 2.93 3.57
C ARG A 385 -1.27 1.42 3.45
N TYR A 386 -0.03 0.92 3.39
CA TYR A 386 0.23 -0.51 3.23
C TYR A 386 -0.25 -1.36 4.43
N LEU A 387 -0.46 -0.77 5.61
CA LEU A 387 -1.02 -1.49 6.77
C LEU A 387 -2.43 -2.01 6.50
N HIS A 388 -3.14 -1.35 5.57
CA HIS A 388 -4.45 -1.73 5.05
C HIS A 388 -4.30 -2.25 3.60
N SER A 389 -3.21 -2.99 3.35
CA SER A 389 -2.92 -3.71 2.10
C SER A 389 -1.96 -4.87 2.45
N THR A 390 -0.71 -4.83 1.97
CA THR A 390 0.32 -5.86 2.18
C THR A 390 0.70 -6.12 3.64
N GLY A 391 0.33 -5.23 4.57
CA GLY A 391 0.57 -5.41 6.00
C GLY A 391 0.00 -6.72 6.57
N GLN A 392 -1.17 -7.16 6.11
CA GLN A 392 -1.74 -8.46 6.49
C GLN A 392 -0.80 -9.61 6.08
N LEU A 393 -0.34 -9.60 4.82
CA LEU A 393 0.62 -10.58 4.29
C LEU A 393 1.96 -10.56 5.04
N HIS A 394 2.52 -9.39 5.32
CA HIS A 394 3.82 -9.28 6.00
C HIS A 394 3.81 -9.96 7.39
N LYS A 395 2.65 -9.97 8.05
CA LYS A 395 2.47 -10.54 9.39
C LYS A 395 1.95 -11.98 9.36
N GLY A 396 0.92 -12.23 8.56
CA GLY A 396 0.18 -13.49 8.51
C GLY A 396 0.66 -14.49 7.45
N GLY A 397 1.43 -14.01 6.45
CA GLY A 397 1.90 -14.81 5.32
C GLY A 397 2.99 -15.83 5.65
N ALA A 398 3.54 -16.48 4.63
CA ALA A 398 4.69 -17.38 4.77
C ALA A 398 5.90 -16.67 5.42
N ASN A 399 6.75 -17.43 6.13
CA ASN A 399 7.92 -16.87 6.83
C ASN A 399 9.14 -16.67 5.91
N ASN A 400 8.91 -15.92 4.82
CA ASN A 400 9.88 -15.67 3.76
C ASN A 400 10.01 -14.16 3.42
N GLY A 401 9.44 -13.28 4.24
CA GLY A 401 9.59 -11.83 4.07
C GLY A 401 10.70 -11.26 4.95
N HIS A 402 11.55 -10.41 4.38
CA HIS A 402 12.56 -9.61 5.07
C HIS A 402 12.22 -8.14 4.93
N PHE A 403 12.09 -7.43 6.05
CA PHE A 403 11.49 -6.09 6.04
C PHE A 403 12.50 -5.00 6.42
N ILE A 404 12.60 -3.98 5.56
CA ILE A 404 13.37 -2.77 5.86
C ILE A 404 12.37 -1.65 6.08
N GLN A 405 12.22 -1.23 7.35
CA GLN A 405 11.35 -0.11 7.72
C GLN A 405 12.14 1.19 7.68
N ILE A 406 11.69 2.15 6.87
CA ILE A 406 12.32 3.47 6.75
C ILE A 406 11.40 4.49 7.42
N THR A 407 11.93 5.21 8.41
CA THR A 407 11.18 6.22 9.18
C THR A 407 11.87 7.55 9.10
N VAL A 408 11.11 8.64 9.19
CA VAL A 408 11.62 10.01 9.12
C VAL A 408 11.38 10.74 10.44
N GLY A 409 12.41 11.45 10.91
CA GLY A 409 12.36 12.29 12.12
C GLY A 409 11.25 13.34 12.10
N LYS A 410 11.01 13.97 13.26
CA LYS A 410 9.97 14.99 13.40
C LYS A 410 10.30 16.24 12.57
N PRO A 411 9.36 16.75 11.74
CA PRO A 411 9.51 18.05 11.10
C PRO A 411 9.59 19.19 12.13
N GLU A 412 10.09 20.35 11.70
CA GLU A 412 10.13 21.56 12.54
C GLU A 412 8.73 22.16 12.79
N PHE A 413 7.77 21.84 11.92
CA PHE A 413 6.37 22.23 12.08
C PHE A 413 5.56 21.11 12.75
N ASN A 414 4.39 21.48 13.25
CA ASN A 414 3.46 20.55 13.86
C ASN A 414 2.08 20.62 13.20
N VAL A 415 1.45 19.47 12.98
CA VAL A 415 0.07 19.38 12.48
C VAL A 415 -0.75 18.65 13.54
N GLU A 416 -1.52 19.42 14.30
CA GLU A 416 -2.33 18.90 15.40
C GLU A 416 -3.53 18.11 14.89
N ILE A 417 -3.92 17.07 15.64
CA ILE A 417 -5.18 16.36 15.43
C ILE A 417 -6.16 16.89 16.49
N PRO A 418 -7.21 17.62 16.09
CA PRO A 418 -8.16 18.21 17.04
C PRO A 418 -8.78 17.15 17.92
N THR A 419 -9.08 17.49 19.18
CA THR A 419 -9.68 16.58 20.20
C THR A 419 -8.81 15.41 20.65
N THR A 420 -7.52 15.40 20.32
CA THR A 420 -6.55 14.39 20.78
C THR A 420 -5.39 15.02 21.54
N ASN A 421 -4.59 14.18 22.20
CA ASN A 421 -3.37 14.59 22.91
C ASN A 421 -2.09 14.32 22.12
N TYR A 422 -2.21 14.07 20.81
CA TYR A 422 -1.08 13.77 19.92
C TYR A 422 -1.27 14.46 18.55
N ASP A 423 -0.17 14.61 17.82
CA ASP A 423 -0.15 15.20 16.47
C ASP A 423 -0.06 14.12 15.38
N PHE A 424 -0.18 14.51 14.10
CA PHE A 424 -0.09 13.58 12.97
C PHE A 424 1.27 12.86 12.89
N TRP A 425 2.38 13.54 13.23
CA TRP A 425 3.69 12.89 13.24
C TRP A 425 3.75 11.78 14.29
N THR A 426 3.25 12.05 15.50
CA THR A 426 3.17 11.10 16.61
C THR A 426 2.30 9.92 16.22
N LEU A 427 1.16 10.16 15.55
CA LEU A 427 0.31 9.09 14.99
C LEU A 427 1.06 8.24 13.97
N LYS A 428 1.69 8.85 12.96
CA LYS A 428 2.49 8.15 11.94
C LYS A 428 3.56 7.27 12.58
N MET A 429 4.30 7.81 13.54
CA MET A 429 5.37 7.07 14.22
C MET A 429 4.84 5.97 15.14
N ALA A 430 3.71 6.18 15.81
CA ALA A 430 3.05 5.13 16.59
C ALA A 430 2.54 3.99 15.70
N GLN A 431 2.16 4.27 14.45
CA GLN A 431 1.84 3.26 13.44
C GLN A 431 3.09 2.50 13.00
N ALA A 432 4.18 3.21 12.69
CA ALA A 432 5.46 2.59 12.33
C ALA A 432 5.98 1.62 13.42
N TYR A 433 6.00 2.09 14.66
CA TYR A 433 6.46 1.29 15.80
C TYR A 433 5.49 0.17 16.16
N GLY A 434 4.17 0.40 16.02
CA GLY A 434 3.16 -0.63 16.23
C GLY A 434 3.31 -1.78 15.23
N ASP A 435 3.59 -1.46 13.97
CA ASP A 435 3.83 -2.46 12.94
C ASP A 435 5.18 -3.17 13.11
N LEU A 436 6.25 -2.43 13.44
CA LEU A 436 7.55 -3.01 13.78
C LEU A 436 7.42 -4.04 14.92
N SER A 437 6.70 -3.68 15.98
CA SER A 437 6.47 -4.56 17.14
C SER A 437 5.71 -5.83 16.73
N ALA A 438 4.68 -5.69 15.88
CA ALA A 438 3.91 -6.83 15.41
C ALA A 438 4.75 -7.79 14.54
N LEU A 439 5.66 -7.26 13.70
CA LEU A 439 6.59 -8.08 12.93
C LEU A 439 7.59 -8.81 13.86
N GLN A 440 8.13 -8.11 14.87
CA GLN A 440 9.05 -8.68 15.85
C GLN A 440 8.40 -9.78 16.70
N GLU A 441 7.15 -9.58 17.16
CA GLU A 441 6.37 -10.59 17.90
C GLU A 441 6.11 -11.87 17.08
N LYS A 442 6.14 -11.77 15.74
CA LYS A 442 6.04 -12.90 14.80
C LYS A 442 7.40 -13.42 14.34
N ASP A 443 8.48 -12.99 14.98
CA ASP A 443 9.85 -13.36 14.65
C ASP A 443 10.32 -13.00 13.23
N ARG A 444 9.64 -12.07 12.56
CA ARG A 444 10.00 -11.65 11.20
C ARG A 444 11.36 -10.96 11.18
N PRO A 445 12.22 -11.23 10.18
CA PRO A 445 13.42 -10.43 9.94
C PRO A 445 13.04 -8.99 9.63
N VAL A 446 13.38 -8.06 10.53
CA VAL A 446 13.12 -6.64 10.34
C VAL A 446 14.29 -5.79 10.83
N MET A 447 14.62 -4.77 10.04
CA MET A 447 15.58 -3.73 10.37
C MET A 447 14.91 -2.37 10.13
N ARG A 448 15.12 -1.42 11.05
CA ARG A 448 14.59 -0.06 10.92
C ARG A 448 15.73 0.92 10.65
N ILE A 449 15.56 1.74 9.64
CA ILE A 449 16.43 2.87 9.30
C ILE A 449 15.65 4.15 9.62
N HIS A 450 16.19 4.98 10.50
CA HIS A 450 15.61 6.25 10.88
C HIS A 450 16.43 7.39 10.30
N ILE A 451 15.86 8.11 9.33
CA ILE A 451 16.49 9.27 8.71
C ILE A 451 16.06 10.52 9.46
N HIS A 452 17.02 11.34 9.90
CA HIS A 452 16.70 12.62 10.53
C HIS A 452 16.04 13.55 9.51
N HIS A 453 14.96 14.24 9.91
CA HIS A 453 14.11 15.03 9.00
C HIS A 453 14.90 16.02 8.12
N LYS A 454 15.88 16.72 8.71
CA LYS A 454 16.72 17.71 8.01
C LYS A 454 17.61 17.11 6.90
N TYR A 455 17.74 15.79 6.85
CA TYR A 455 18.53 15.06 5.87
C TYR A 455 17.67 14.09 5.06
N LEU A 456 16.36 14.32 4.92
CA LEU A 456 15.47 13.36 4.24
C LEU A 456 15.98 12.98 2.83
N GLU A 457 16.15 13.98 1.95
CA GLU A 457 16.57 13.75 0.56
C GLU A 457 17.98 13.14 0.49
N ILE A 458 18.95 13.76 1.17
CA ILE A 458 20.35 13.30 1.19
C ILE A 458 20.46 11.90 1.83
N GLY A 459 19.66 11.61 2.85
CA GLY A 459 19.65 10.34 3.55
C GLY A 459 19.11 9.22 2.68
N ILE A 460 18.05 9.46 1.89
CA ILE A 460 17.53 8.48 0.93
C ILE A 460 18.51 8.29 -0.23
N GLN A 461 19.11 9.38 -0.74
CA GLN A 461 20.15 9.31 -1.77
C GLN A 461 21.33 8.45 -1.34
N LYS A 462 21.89 8.73 -0.16
CA LYS A 462 22.98 7.92 0.41
C LYS A 462 22.56 6.47 0.62
N LEU A 463 21.33 6.23 1.06
CA LEU A 463 20.83 4.87 1.22
C LEU A 463 20.81 4.13 -0.12
N ALA A 464 20.33 4.76 -1.20
CA ALA A 464 20.35 4.18 -2.54
C ALA A 464 21.77 3.84 -3.00
N GLU A 465 22.71 4.77 -2.84
CA GLU A 465 24.13 4.55 -3.15
C GLU A 465 24.72 3.36 -2.37
N GLU A 466 24.38 3.23 -1.08
CA GLU A 466 24.86 2.13 -0.24
C GLU A 466 24.29 0.77 -0.65
N PHE A 467 23.07 0.72 -1.19
CA PHE A 467 22.49 -0.49 -1.76
C PHE A 467 23.14 -0.87 -3.09
N GLU A 468 23.48 0.09 -3.95
CA GLU A 468 24.19 -0.18 -5.21
C GLU A 468 25.60 -0.75 -5.02
N LEU A 469 26.19 -0.53 -3.84
CA LEU A 469 27.51 -1.07 -3.48
C LEU A 469 27.46 -2.55 -3.00
N LEU A 470 26.28 -3.11 -2.75
CA LEU A 470 26.07 -4.51 -2.33
C LEU A 470 26.10 -5.47 -3.51
#